data_AF-Q1PVV3-F1
#
_entry.id   AF-Q1PVV3-F1
#
_cell.length_a   1.000
_cell.length_b   1.000
_cell.length_c   1.000
_cell.angle_alpha   90.00
_cell.angle_beta   90.00
_cell.angle_gamma   90.00
#
_symmetry.space_group_name_H-M   'P 1'
#
loop_
_entity.id
_entity.type
_entity.pdbx_description
1 polymer ?
#
loop_
_entity_poly.entity_id
_entity_poly.type
_entity_poly.pdbx_seq_one_letter_code
_entity_poly.pdbx_strand_id
1 'polypeptide(L)'
;MPVRNTGRNACTTLAGRDDRLVHVEPLLEMFGKWDDFLTSGLSEEEVEEVRCHERTGRLPGANSFLVQLENAHGRILHKQKPGPKRSQKEKKPLLN
;
A
#
# COMPACT_ATOMS: atom_id res chain seq x y z
N MET A 1 12.54 -21.55 13.56
CA MET A 1 12.75 -20.23 14.17
C MET A 1 11.65 -19.30 13.68
N PRO A 2 10.68 -18.87 14.50
CA PRO A 2 9.68 -17.90 14.05
C PRO A 2 10.28 -16.50 14.07
N VAL A 3 10.24 -15.82 12.92
CA VAL A 3 10.63 -14.41 12.79
C VAL A 3 9.56 -13.59 13.48
N ARG A 4 9.90 -12.93 14.59
CA ARG A 4 9.02 -11.98 15.27
C ARG A 4 9.00 -10.70 14.45
N ASN A 5 7.90 -10.43 13.75
CA ASN A 5 7.67 -9.11 13.18
C ASN A 5 7.30 -8.15 14.33
N THR A 6 8.29 -7.48 14.90
CA THR A 6 8.07 -6.37 15.84
C THR A 6 7.68 -5.12 15.06
N GLY A 7 6.38 -4.95 14.78
CA GLY A 7 5.81 -3.66 14.42
C GLY A 7 5.97 -2.70 15.61
N ARG A 8 7.10 -1.99 15.68
CA ARG A 8 7.47 -1.11 16.80
C ARG A 8 7.90 0.27 16.34
N ASN A 9 7.34 0.74 15.23
CA ASN A 9 7.57 2.06 14.64
C ASN A 9 6.39 3.03 14.87
N ALA A 10 5.23 2.55 15.35
CA ALA A 10 4.11 3.43 15.66
C ALA A 10 4.36 4.27 16.94
N CYS A 11 5.07 3.71 17.92
CA CYS A 11 5.28 4.39 19.21
C CYS A 11 6.28 5.56 19.13
N THR A 12 7.24 5.52 18.20
CA THR A 12 8.30 6.54 18.05
C THR A 12 7.76 7.82 17.40
N THR A 13 6.93 7.70 16.36
CA THR A 13 6.21 8.84 15.76
C THR A 13 5.22 9.49 16.71
N LEU A 14 4.45 8.70 17.48
CA LEU A 14 3.52 9.24 18.50
C LEU A 14 4.24 10.01 19.62
N ALA A 15 5.42 9.53 20.03
CA ALA A 15 6.23 10.20 21.05
C ALA A 15 7.04 11.40 20.51
N GLY A 16 6.93 11.73 19.22
CA GLY A 16 7.70 12.81 18.59
C GLY A 16 9.21 12.56 18.61
N ARG A 17 9.66 11.30 18.70
CA ARG A 17 11.06 10.94 18.88
C ARG A 17 11.57 10.13 17.72
N ASP A 18 12.65 10.63 17.12
CA ASP A 18 13.40 9.92 16.08
C ASP A 18 13.83 8.52 16.53
N ASP A 19 13.83 7.60 15.58
CA ASP A 19 14.39 6.26 15.74
C ASP A 19 15.46 5.96 14.69
N ARG A 20 15.96 4.71 14.68
CA ARG A 20 17.06 4.30 13.79
C ARG A 20 16.69 4.34 12.30
N LEU A 21 15.40 4.46 11.97
CA LEU A 21 14.86 4.37 10.61
C LEU A 21 14.04 5.61 10.22
N VAL A 22 13.53 6.37 11.19
CA VAL A 22 12.57 7.46 10.97
C VAL A 22 13.02 8.73 11.67
N HIS A 23 13.13 9.81 10.89
CA HIS A 23 13.17 11.19 11.40
C HIS A 23 11.73 11.72 11.48
N VAL A 24 11.30 12.15 12.66
CA VAL A 24 9.90 12.47 12.96
C VAL A 24 9.60 13.94 12.68
N GLU A 25 10.61 14.81 12.62
CA GLU A 25 10.48 16.25 12.34
C GLU A 25 9.67 16.58 11.07
N PRO A 26 9.95 16.00 9.87
CA PRO A 26 9.18 16.31 8.67
C PRO A 26 7.70 15.87 8.77
N LEU A 27 7.44 14.78 9.48
CA LEU A 27 6.09 14.26 9.70
C LEU A 27 5.30 15.14 10.66
N LEU A 28 5.96 15.67 11.69
CA LEU A 28 5.36 16.63 12.64
C LEU A 28 5.11 17.99 11.98
N GLU A 29 5.96 18.44 11.07
CA GLU A 29 5.74 19.67 10.31
C GLU A 29 4.49 19.58 9.42
N MET A 30 4.28 18.42 8.78
CA MET A 30 3.13 18.21 7.90
C MET A 30 1.78 18.07 8.62
N PHE A 31 1.75 17.33 9.73
CA PHE A 31 0.48 16.93 10.37
C PHE A 31 0.31 17.43 11.80
N GLY A 32 1.31 18.10 12.37
CA GLY A 32 1.29 18.56 13.75
C GLY A 32 1.27 17.40 14.74
N LYS A 33 0.28 17.38 15.63
CA LYS A 33 0.11 16.32 16.63
C LYS A 33 -0.56 15.10 16.00
N TRP A 34 0.17 14.00 15.96
CA TRP A 34 -0.33 12.73 15.44
C TRP A 34 -1.56 12.20 16.16
N ASP A 35 -1.65 12.40 17.48
CA ASP A 35 -2.83 11.97 18.26
C ASP A 35 -4.10 12.65 17.76
N ASP A 36 -4.04 13.95 17.49
CA ASP A 36 -5.19 14.73 17.02
C ASP A 36 -5.60 14.29 15.60
N PHE A 37 -4.62 14.05 14.72
CA PHE A 37 -4.84 13.57 13.36
C PHE A 37 -5.43 12.16 13.30
N LEU A 38 -4.96 11.23 14.14
CA LEU A 38 -5.50 9.87 14.17
C LEU A 38 -6.87 9.80 14.83
N THR A 39 -7.13 10.69 15.80
CA THR A 39 -8.41 10.74 16.51
C THR A 39 -9.50 11.45 15.71
N SER A 40 -9.15 12.34 14.76
CA SER A 40 -10.15 12.96 13.88
C SER A 40 -10.93 11.94 13.05
N GLY A 41 -10.36 10.75 12.85
CA GLY A 41 -10.99 9.66 12.12
C GLY A 41 -11.13 9.98 10.63
N LEU A 42 -11.79 9.06 9.93
CA LEU A 42 -12.16 9.19 8.53
C LEU A 42 -13.69 9.24 8.43
N SER A 43 -14.22 9.94 7.43
CA SER A 43 -15.64 9.87 7.09
C SER A 43 -16.01 8.46 6.59
N GLU A 44 -17.30 8.10 6.61
CA GLU A 44 -17.73 6.79 6.11
C GLU A 44 -17.37 6.61 4.63
N GLU A 45 -17.43 7.70 3.84
CA GLU A 45 -17.02 7.70 2.43
C GLU A 45 -15.52 7.43 2.28
N GLU A 46 -14.68 8.05 3.10
CA GLU A 46 -13.22 7.83 3.11
C GLU A 46 -12.88 6.40 3.56
N VAL A 47 -13.59 5.87 4.55
CA VAL A 47 -13.43 4.49 5.01
C VAL A 47 -13.77 3.50 3.89
N GLU A 48 -14.88 3.71 3.19
CA GLU A 48 -15.28 2.84 2.09
C GLU A 48 -14.34 2.94 0.90
N GLU A 49 -13.81 4.14 0.62
CA GLU A 49 -12.75 4.32 -0.37
C GLU A 49 -11.52 3.49 0.00
N VAL A 50 -11.04 3.56 1.24
CA VAL A 50 -9.90 2.76 1.70
C VAL A 50 -10.17 1.26 1.55
N ARG A 51 -11.34 0.76 2.00
CA ARG A 51 -11.73 -0.66 1.87
C ARG A 51 -11.76 -1.15 0.43
N CYS A 52 -12.29 -0.34 -0.49
CA CYS A 52 -12.33 -0.69 -1.91
C CYS A 52 -10.92 -0.92 -2.48
N HIS A 53 -9.97 -0.08 -2.05
CA HIS A 53 -8.58 -0.15 -2.46
C HIS A 53 -7.81 -1.30 -1.78
N GLU A 54 -8.09 -1.61 -0.51
CA GLU A 54 -7.55 -2.78 0.20
C GLU A 54 -7.85 -4.10 -0.52
N ARG A 55 -9.06 -4.27 -1.05
CA ARG A 55 -9.46 -5.48 -1.80
C ARG A 55 -8.57 -5.75 -3.01
N THR A 56 -8.02 -4.70 -3.61
CA THR A 56 -7.09 -4.82 -4.74
C THR A 56 -5.62 -4.79 -4.33
N GLY A 57 -5.34 -4.43 -3.07
CA GLY A 57 -4.00 -4.14 -2.56
C GLY A 57 -3.34 -2.91 -3.20
N ARG A 58 -4.09 -2.14 -4.01
CA ARG A 58 -3.59 -0.96 -4.72
C ARG A 58 -4.08 0.27 -3.99
N LEU A 59 -3.18 0.92 -3.27
CA LEU A 59 -3.47 2.16 -2.55
C LEU A 59 -4.09 3.20 -3.50
N PRO A 60 -5.08 3.98 -3.03
CA PRO A 60 -5.54 5.15 -3.77
C PRO A 60 -4.36 6.11 -3.90
N GLY A 61 -3.99 6.38 -5.14
CA GLY A 61 -2.89 7.28 -5.45
C GLY A 61 -3.17 7.95 -6.78
N ALA A 62 -2.94 9.26 -6.85
CA ALA A 62 -2.99 9.97 -8.10
C ALA A 62 -2.06 9.28 -9.13
N ASN A 63 -2.43 9.28 -10.41
CA ASN A 63 -1.55 8.72 -11.46
C ASN A 63 -0.13 9.33 -11.40
N SER A 64 -0.01 10.59 -10.97
CA SER A 64 1.27 11.27 -10.73
C SER A 64 2.12 10.61 -9.65
N PHE A 65 1.51 10.10 -8.57
CA PHE A 65 2.22 9.37 -7.52
C PHE A 65 2.76 8.04 -8.06
N LEU A 66 1.95 7.31 -8.81
CA LEU A 66 2.36 6.03 -9.41
C LEU A 66 3.52 6.23 -10.38
N VAL A 67 3.45 7.24 -11.26
CA VAL A 67 4.55 7.57 -12.18
C VAL A 67 5.85 7.88 -11.43
N GLN A 68 5.78 8.69 -10.36
CA GLN A 68 6.94 8.97 -9.52
C GLN A 68 7.52 7.70 -8.89
N LEU A 69 6.65 6.80 -8.41
CA LEU A 69 7.07 5.55 -7.78
C LEU A 69 7.73 4.60 -8.78
N GLU A 70 7.17 4.50 -9.99
CA GLU A 70 7.74 3.72 -11.09
C GLU A 70 9.10 4.26 -11.53
N ASN A 71 9.24 5.59 -11.62
CA ASN A 71 10.51 6.25 -11.93
C ASN A 71 11.57 5.99 -10.86
N ALA A 72 11.20 6.04 -9.58
CA ALA A 72 12.12 5.80 -8.48
C ALA A 72 12.57 4.34 -8.38
N HIS A 73 11.69 3.38 -8.68
CA HIS A 73 11.97 1.95 -8.51
C HIS A 73 12.34 1.22 -9.81
N GLY A 74 12.20 1.86 -10.97
CA GLY A 74 12.47 1.26 -12.28
C GLY A 74 11.55 0.09 -12.64
N ARG A 75 10.34 0.05 -12.07
CA ARG A 75 9.35 -1.02 -12.27
C ARG A 75 8.01 -0.43 -12.65
N ILE A 76 7.27 -1.12 -13.51
CA ILE A 76 5.91 -0.72 -13.91
C ILE A 76 4.90 -1.28 -12.91
N LEU A 77 4.14 -0.39 -12.29
CA LEU A 77 3.06 -0.63 -11.33
C LEU A 77 1.67 -0.32 -11.90
N HIS A 78 1.59 0.41 -13.01
CA HIS A 78 0.37 0.56 -13.77
C HIS A 78 -0.10 -0.78 -14.32
N LYS A 79 -1.42 -1.01 -14.26
CA LYS A 79 -2.06 -2.19 -14.82
C LYS A 79 -1.72 -2.29 -16.31
N GLN A 80 -1.03 -3.37 -16.68
CA GLN A 80 -0.68 -3.66 -18.07
C GLN A 80 -1.79 -4.45 -18.76
N LYS A 81 -1.72 -4.50 -20.09
CA LYS A 81 -2.63 -5.32 -20.90
C LYS A 81 -2.54 -6.77 -20.41
N PRO A 82 -3.70 -7.42 -20.13
CA PRO A 82 -3.71 -8.84 -19.79
C PRO A 82 -2.97 -9.65 -20.86
N GLY A 83 -2.24 -10.68 -20.43
CA GLY A 83 -1.59 -11.59 -21.36
C GLY A 83 -2.61 -12.28 -22.29
N PRO A 84 -2.16 -12.81 -23.44
CA PRO A 84 -3.02 -13.54 -24.36
C PRO A 84 -3.82 -14.63 -23.66
N LYS A 85 -5.11 -14.76 -24.00
CA LYS A 85 -5.97 -15.82 -23.46
C LYS A 85 -5.38 -17.18 -23.84
N ARG A 86 -5.12 -18.04 -22.85
CA ARG A 86 -4.64 -19.41 -23.12
C ARG A 86 -5.66 -20.15 -24.00
N SER A 87 -5.23 -20.71 -25.12
CA SER A 87 -6.07 -21.62 -25.91
C SER A 87 -6.33 -22.87 -25.09
N GLN A 88 -7.59 -23.29 -25.00
CA GLN A 88 -7.92 -24.59 -24.40
C GLN A 88 -7.38 -25.67 -25.35
N LYS A 89 -6.34 -26.40 -24.95
CA LYS A 89 -6.02 -27.66 -25.62
C LYS A 89 -7.21 -28.58 -25.42
N GLU A 90 -7.86 -28.97 -26.51
CA GLU A 90 -8.86 -30.04 -26.52
C GLU A 90 -8.28 -31.25 -25.78
N LYS A 91 -9.00 -31.69 -24.74
CA LYS A 91 -8.71 -32.98 -24.11
C LYS A 91 -9.01 -34.04 -25.17
N LYS A 92 -7.96 -34.62 -25.77
CA LYS A 92 -8.12 -35.81 -26.60
C LYS A 92 -8.81 -36.87 -25.73
N PRO A 93 -9.98 -37.40 -26.14
CA PRO A 93 -10.62 -38.45 -25.37
C PRO A 93 -9.68 -39.65 -25.34
N LEU A 94 -9.46 -40.21 -24.15
CA LEU A 94 -8.75 -41.46 -23.99
C LEU A 94 -9.60 -42.53 -24.68
N LEU A 95 -9.03 -43.14 -25.71
CA LEU A 95 -9.62 -44.28 -26.39
C LEU A 95 -9.66 -45.42 -25.36
N ASN A 96 -10.87 -45.86 -24.99
CA ASN A 96 -11.08 -47.08 -24.22
C ASN A 96 -10.81 -48.30 -25.11
#